data_AF-R5I450-F1
#
_entry.id   AF-R5I450-F1
#
_cell.length_a   1.000
_cell.length_b   1.000
_cell.length_c   1.000
_cell.angle_alpha   90.00
_cell.angle_beta   90.00
_cell.angle_gamma   90.00
#
_symmetry.space_group_name_H-M   'P 1'
#
loop_
_entity.id
_entity.type
_entity.pdbx_description
1 polymer ?
#
loop_
_entity_poly.entity_id
_entity_poly.type
_entity_poly.pdbx_seq_one_letter_code
_entity_poly.pdbx_strand_id
1 'polypeptide(L)' 'MHRQPVYADCPAYLNGVSESLFKVGLCLPSGPCVTDEDARYIVDGIRSLLL' A
#
# COMPACT_ATOMS: atom_id res chain seq x y z
N MET A 1 1.59 0.16 -13.30
CA MET A 1 2.64 1.15 -13.62
C MET A 1 2.23 2.19 -14.66
N HIS A 2 1.06 2.09 -15.29
CA HIS A 2 0.60 2.96 -16.39
C HIS A 2 0.61 4.49 -16.09
N ARG A 3 0.73 4.92 -14.83
CA ARG A 3 0.85 6.35 -14.45
C ARG A 3 2.29 6.85 -14.31
N GLN A 4 3.28 5.96 -14.42
CA GLN A 4 4.67 6.33 -14.22
C GLN A 4 5.22 6.95 -15.50
N PRO A 5 5.95 8.08 -15.43
CA PRO A 5 6.44 8.80 -16.61
C PRO A 5 7.27 7.93 -17.56
N VAL A 6 8.04 6.98 -17.03
CA VAL A 6 8.86 6.05 -17.82
C VAL A 6 8.05 5.14 -18.75
N TYR A 7 6.74 5.02 -18.54
CA TYR A 7 5.83 4.21 -19.36
C TYR A 7 4.79 5.06 -20.13
N ALA A 8 5.03 6.35 -20.34
CA ALA A 8 4.07 7.25 -20.98
C ALA A 8 3.60 6.78 -22.37
N ASP A 9 4.51 6.17 -23.15
CA ASP A 9 4.22 5.72 -24.53
C ASP A 9 3.81 4.24 -24.62
N CYS A 10 3.66 3.55 -23.48
CA CYS A 10 3.28 2.14 -23.46
C CYS A 10 1.74 1.97 -23.41
N PRO A 11 1.15 1.01 -24.14
CA PRO A 11 -0.28 0.75 -24.05
C PRO A 11 -0.67 0.28 -22.64
N ALA A 12 -1.83 0.74 -22.17
CA ALA A 12 -2.39 0.37 -20.88
C ALA A 12 -3.87 -0.01 -21.01
N TYR A 13 -4.24 -1.19 -20.53
CA TYR A 13 -5.62 -1.67 -20.49
C TYR A 13 -6.14 -1.53 -19.07
N LEU A 14 -7.08 -0.61 -18.87
CA LEU A 14 -7.48 -0.14 -17.55
C LEU A 14 -8.95 -0.39 -17.29
N ASN A 15 -9.26 -0.72 -16.03
CA ASN A 15 -10.61 -0.83 -15.49
C ASN A 15 -10.78 -0.02 -14.19
N GLY A 16 -9.75 0.76 -13.80
CA GLY A 16 -9.74 1.60 -12.59
C GLY A 16 -9.48 0.87 -11.27
N VAL A 17 -9.37 -0.47 -11.26
CA VAL A 17 -9.15 -1.24 -10.03
C VAL A 17 -7.79 -0.92 -9.40
N SER A 18 -6.73 -0.87 -10.22
CA SER A 18 -5.38 -0.65 -9.72
C SER A 18 -5.20 0.73 -9.07
N GLU A 19 -5.87 1.74 -9.62
CA GLU A 19 -5.86 3.13 -9.16
C GLU A 19 -6.69 3.27 -7.89
N SER A 20 -7.79 2.52 -7.79
CA SER A 20 -8.62 2.47 -6.58
C SER A 20 -7.84 1.84 -5.42
N LEU A 21 -7.16 0.71 -5.66
CA LEU A 21 -6.29 0.07 -4.67
C LEU A 21 -5.12 0.96 -4.26
N PHE A 22 -4.48 1.65 -5.20
CA PHE A 22 -3.36 2.54 -4.87
C PHE A 22 -3.77 3.74 -3.98
N LYS A 23 -5.01 4.24 -4.12
CA LYS A 23 -5.52 5.36 -3.33
C LYS A 23 -5.78 5.02 -1.86
N VAL A 24 -6.17 3.78 -1.58
CA VAL A 24 -6.62 3.35 -0.24
C VAL A 24 -5.72 2.30 0.40
N GLY A 25 -4.83 1.69 -0.38
CA GLY A 25 -3.93 0.65 0.07
C GLY A 25 -2.75 1.21 0.85
N LEU A 26 -2.36 0.49 1.89
CA LEU A 26 -1.18 0.76 2.70
C LEU A 26 -0.34 -0.52 2.81
N CYS A 27 0.94 -0.43 2.52
CA CYS A 27 1.88 -1.52 2.75
C CYS A 27 2.41 -1.41 4.19
N LEU A 28 2.28 -2.49 4.97
CA LEU A 28 2.80 -2.57 6.33
C LEU A 28 4.08 -3.43 6.37
N PRO A 29 4.96 -3.23 7.37
CA PRO A 29 6.09 -4.12 7.62
C PRO A 29 5.61 -5.57 7.78
N SER A 30 6.11 -6.47 6.93
CA SER A 30 5.70 -7.88 6.87
C SER A 30 6.89 -8.84 6.68
N GLY A 31 8.11 -8.35 6.92
CA GLY A 31 9.33 -9.14 6.79
C GLY A 31 9.47 -10.20 7.90
N PRO A 32 10.35 -11.20 7.71
CA PRO A 32 10.56 -12.28 8.68
C PRO A 32 11.14 -11.81 10.02
N CYS A 33 11.66 -10.57 10.08
CA CYS A 33 12.19 -9.97 11.30
C CYS A 33 11.13 -9.16 12.08
N VAL A 34 9.89 -9.08 11.59
CA VAL A 34 8.80 -8.42 12.30
C VAL A 34 8.32 -9.37 13.40
N THR A 35 8.50 -8.97 14.65
CA THR A 35 8.02 -9.73 15.81
C THR A 35 6.53 -9.47 16.07
N ASP A 36 5.92 -10.29 16.93
CA ASP A 36 4.55 -10.05 17.37
C ASP A 36 4.43 -8.73 18.15
N GLU A 37 5.45 -8.34 18.92
CA GLU A 37 5.50 -7.03 19.58
C GLU A 37 5.53 -5.88 18.57
N ASP A 38 6.36 -5.98 17.51
CA ASP A 38 6.42 -4.97 16.45
C ASP A 38 5.07 -4.84 15.75
N ALA A 39 4.42 -5.97 15.43
CA ALA A 39 3.11 -5.98 14.79
C ALA A 39 2.04 -5.31 15.66
N ARG A 40 2.03 -5.57 16.98
CA ARG A 40 1.12 -4.91 17.93
C ARG A 40 1.37 -3.41 17.98
N TYR A 41 2.63 -2.99 18.11
CA TYR A 41 3.00 -1.57 18.12
C TYR A 41 2.50 -0.84 16.86
N ILE A 42 2.69 -1.45 15.68
CA ILE A 42 2.21 -0.89 14.40
C ILE A 42 0.68 -0.76 14.40
N VAL A 43 -0.03 -1.81 14.80
CA VAL A 43 -1.50 -1.82 14.82
C VAL A 43 -2.07 -0.80 15.80
N ASP A 44 -1.51 -0.71 17.01
CA ASP A 44 -1.96 0.23 18.04
C ASP A 44 -1.69 1.68 17.61
N GLY A 45 -0.54 1.94 17.00
CA GLY A 45 -0.24 3.25 16.40
C GLY A 45 -1.27 3.65 15.34
N ILE A 46 -1.64 2.74 14.42
CA ILE A 46 -2.67 3.00 13.41
C ILE A 46 -4.04 3.24 14.07
N ARG A 47 -4.44 2.39 15.03
CA ARG A 47 -5.71 2.53 15.74
C ARG A 47 -5.85 3.87 16.46
N SER A 48 -4.76 4.37 17.05
CA SER A 48 -4.73 5.67 17.74
C SER A 48 -4.99 6.88 16.84
N LEU A 49 -4.85 6.72 15.52
CA LEU A 49 -5.11 7.77 14.53
C LEU A 49 -6.50 7.67 13.89
N LEU A 50 -7.20 6.56 14.11
CA LEU A 50 -8.52 6.27 13.54
C LEU A 50 -9.66 6.42 14.57
N LEU A 51 -9.33 6.50 15.85
CA LEU A 51 -10.25 6.68 16.99
C LEU A 51 -10.02 8.05 17.64
#